data_AF-B9F7E6-F1
#
_entry.id   AF-B9F7E6-F1
#
_cell.length_a   1.000
_cell.length_b   1.000
_cell.length_c   1.000
_cell.angle_alpha   90.00
_cell.angle_beta   90.00
_cell.angle_gamma   90.00
#
_symmetry.space_group_name_H-M   'P 1'
#
loop_
_entity.id
_entity.type
_entity.pdbx_description
1 polymer ?
#
loop_
_entity_poly.entity_id
_entity_poly.type
_entity_poly.pdbx_seq_one_letter_code
_entity_poly.pdbx_strand_id
1 'polypeptide(L)'
;MTMRPDGGWDSTTIEQAHPVGVMAVSWAPATALGSIVGSGELVQKLVSGGFDCVVKVWAFVNGSWKLDSVLPSDMHTDCVRDVSWAPVLGLAKFTIASASEDGKVVIWTKGKEGDKWEGKVMHDFEAPAWRVSWSLTGNILSVAAGSGDSL
;
A
#
# COMPACT_ATOMS: atom_id res chain seq x y z
N MET A 1 -9.03 0.85 13.68
CA MET A 1 -10.17 0.76 14.61
C MET A 1 -11.14 -0.29 14.08
N THR A 2 -11.87 -0.97 14.94
CA THR A 2 -12.86 -2.01 14.59
C THR A 2 -14.20 -1.64 15.20
N MET A 3 -15.26 -1.60 14.40
CA MET A 3 -16.61 -1.29 14.88
C MET A 3 -17.22 -2.53 15.54
N ARG A 4 -17.77 -2.35 16.73
CA ARG A 4 -18.49 -3.39 17.49
C ARG A 4 -19.98 -3.41 17.08
N PRO A 5 -20.71 -4.52 17.32
CA PRO A 5 -22.14 -4.62 16.99
C PRO A 5 -23.04 -3.61 17.70
N ASP A 6 -22.61 -3.08 18.85
CA ASP A 6 -23.31 -2.05 19.63
C ASP A 6 -23.03 -0.62 19.12
N GLY A 7 -22.26 -0.47 18.04
CA GLY A 7 -21.84 0.83 17.50
C GLY A 7 -20.61 1.42 18.19
N GLY A 8 -20.06 0.76 19.21
CA GLY A 8 -18.78 1.11 19.83
C GLY A 8 -17.59 0.84 18.92
N TRP A 9 -16.41 1.31 19.32
CA TRP A 9 -15.18 1.13 18.56
C TRP A 9 -14.04 0.58 19.42
N ASP A 10 -13.35 -0.41 18.90
CA ASP A 10 -12.05 -0.87 19.40
C ASP A 10 -10.91 -0.20 18.65
N SER A 11 -9.86 0.17 19.37
CA SER A 11 -8.63 0.72 18.80
C SER A 11 -7.43 -0.15 19.13
N THR A 12 -6.54 -0.30 18.16
CA THR A 12 -5.22 -0.92 18.32
C THR A 12 -4.20 -0.02 17.61
N THR A 13 -2.98 0.01 18.12
CA THR A 13 -1.91 0.90 17.65
C THR A 13 -0.78 0.07 17.05
N ILE A 14 -0.24 0.51 15.91
CA ILE A 14 1.02 0.01 15.36
C ILE A 14 2.12 0.92 15.88
N GLU A 15 2.86 0.46 16.89
CA GLU A 15 3.95 1.22 17.47
C GLU A 15 5.11 1.39 16.46
N GLN A 16 5.66 2.60 16.40
CA GLN A 16 6.82 2.93 15.56
C GLN A 16 6.67 2.51 14.07
N ALA A 17 5.46 2.64 13.51
CA ALA A 17 5.19 2.25 12.13
C ALA A 17 6.19 2.88 11.13
N HIS A 18 6.42 4.19 11.25
CA HIS A 18 7.47 4.93 10.53
C HIS A 18 8.11 5.94 11.52
N PRO A 19 9.44 5.92 11.76
CA PRO A 19 10.08 6.73 12.80
C PRO A 19 9.86 8.24 12.66
N VAL A 20 9.72 8.72 11.42
CA VAL A 20 9.58 10.16 11.11
C VAL A 20 8.12 10.57 10.92
N GLY A 21 7.24 9.63 10.58
CA GLY A 21 5.81 9.87 10.39
C GLY A 21 5.22 9.07 9.24
N VAL A 22 3.95 8.70 9.39
CA VAL A 22 3.16 8.02 8.36
C VAL A 22 2.43 9.07 7.52
N MET A 23 2.53 8.98 6.20
CA MET A 23 1.87 9.90 5.27
C MET A 23 0.55 9.34 4.75
N ALA A 24 0.53 8.04 4.46
CA ALA A 24 -0.58 7.40 3.79
C ALA A 24 -0.71 5.94 4.22
N VAL A 25 -1.94 5.44 4.13
CA VAL A 25 -2.28 4.04 4.36
C VAL A 25 -3.32 3.57 3.34
N SER A 26 -3.29 2.29 2.99
CA SER A 26 -4.30 1.67 2.14
C SER A 26 -4.55 0.23 2.57
N TRP A 27 -5.82 -0.18 2.59
CA TRP A 27 -6.22 -1.53 2.97
C TRP A 27 -5.99 -2.51 1.82
N ALA A 28 -5.48 -3.69 2.14
CA ALA A 28 -5.54 -4.82 1.22
C ALA A 28 -6.99 -5.27 1.01
N PRO A 29 -7.31 -5.88 -0.13
CA PRO A 29 -8.59 -6.55 -0.32
C PRO A 29 -8.83 -7.61 0.75
N ALA A 30 -10.08 -7.72 1.22
CA ALA A 30 -10.44 -8.67 2.27
C ALA A 30 -10.39 -10.13 1.82
N THR A 31 -10.27 -10.40 0.51
CA THR A 31 -10.19 -11.74 -0.06
C THR A 31 -8.76 -12.12 -0.42
N ALA A 32 -8.37 -13.35 -0.10
CA ALA A 32 -7.08 -13.90 -0.53
C ALA A 32 -7.00 -14.02 -2.07
N LEU A 33 -5.76 -13.97 -2.61
CA LEU A 33 -5.50 -14.20 -4.03
C LEU A 33 -6.09 -15.53 -4.49
N GLY A 34 -6.82 -15.51 -5.61
CA GLY A 34 -7.42 -16.71 -6.18
C GLY A 34 -8.57 -17.32 -5.36
N SER A 35 -9.01 -16.68 -4.28
CA SER A 35 -10.14 -17.16 -3.50
C SER A 35 -11.47 -16.91 -4.23
N ILE A 36 -12.33 -17.92 -4.24
CA ILE A 36 -13.73 -17.79 -4.63
C ILE A 36 -14.47 -17.12 -3.47
N VAL A 37 -15.30 -16.12 -3.78
CA VAL A 37 -16.17 -15.45 -2.80
C VAL A 37 -16.92 -16.51 -1.99
N GLY A 38 -16.61 -16.63 -0.69
CA GLY A 38 -17.25 -17.59 0.23
C GLY A 38 -16.32 -18.53 1.00
N SER A 39 -15.00 -18.54 0.75
CA SER A 39 -14.07 -19.44 1.49
C SER A 39 -13.87 -19.09 2.98
N GLY A 40 -14.34 -17.93 3.43
CA GLY A 40 -14.35 -17.52 4.84
C GLY A 40 -13.02 -16.99 5.40
N GLU A 41 -11.89 -17.19 4.72
CA GLU A 41 -10.60 -16.62 5.15
C GLU A 41 -10.48 -15.15 4.73
N LEU A 42 -10.66 -14.26 5.70
CA LEU A 42 -10.50 -12.82 5.51
C LEU A 42 -9.04 -12.41 5.66
N VAL A 43 -8.53 -11.65 4.70
CA VAL A 43 -7.22 -11.01 4.77
C VAL A 43 -7.37 -9.68 5.49
N GLN A 44 -6.57 -9.49 6.54
CA GLN A 44 -6.47 -8.22 7.27
C GLN A 44 -5.05 -7.69 7.12
N LYS A 45 -4.80 -7.03 6.00
CA LYS A 45 -3.53 -6.38 5.70
C LYS A 45 -3.75 -4.93 5.32
N LEU A 46 -2.75 -4.10 5.59
CA LEU A 46 -2.69 -2.73 5.10
C LEU A 46 -1.25 -2.41 4.67
N VAL A 47 -1.11 -1.46 3.77
CA VAL A 47 0.16 -0.85 3.41
C VAL A 47 0.23 0.56 3.98
N SER A 48 1.42 0.98 4.37
CA SER A 48 1.72 2.36 4.76
C SER A 48 2.95 2.89 4.01
N GLY A 49 2.97 4.20 3.77
CA GLY A 49 4.14 4.96 3.30
C GLY A 49 4.42 6.11 4.27
N GLY A 50 5.68 6.53 4.36
CA GLY A 50 6.09 7.55 5.34
C GLY A 50 7.19 8.51 4.89
N PHE A 51 7.52 9.43 5.79
CA PHE A 51 8.62 10.39 5.67
C PHE A 51 10.01 9.73 5.65
N ASP A 52 10.10 8.47 6.07
CA ASP A 52 11.33 7.69 6.04
C ASP A 52 11.65 7.11 4.64
N CYS A 53 10.90 7.49 3.61
CA CYS A 53 11.00 7.00 2.22
C CYS A 53 10.61 5.51 2.06
N VAL A 54 10.09 4.87 3.10
CA VAL A 54 9.82 3.43 3.11
C VAL A 54 8.35 3.14 2.86
N VAL A 55 8.06 2.03 2.18
CA VAL A 55 6.74 1.41 2.12
C VAL A 55 6.75 0.12 2.96
N LYS A 56 5.76 -0.04 3.84
CA LYS A 56 5.64 -1.21 4.74
C LYS A 56 4.28 -1.86 4.61
N VAL A 57 4.26 -3.18 4.64
CA VAL A 57 3.04 -3.99 4.68
C VAL A 57 2.89 -4.55 6.08
N TRP A 58 1.67 -4.45 6.61
CA TRP A 58 1.30 -4.90 7.93
C TRP A 58 0.19 -5.94 7.82
N ALA A 59 0.23 -6.94 8.69
CA ALA A 59 -0.79 -7.97 8.80
C ALA A 59 -1.33 -8.04 10.23
N PHE A 60 -2.64 -8.16 10.36
CA PHE A 60 -3.28 -8.46 11.63
C PHE A 60 -3.28 -9.97 11.85
N VAL A 61 -2.46 -10.43 12.80
CA VAL A 61 -2.26 -11.85 13.11
C VAL A 61 -2.41 -12.05 14.61
N ASN A 62 -3.26 -12.99 14.98
CA ASN A 62 -3.53 -13.37 16.38
C ASN A 62 -3.88 -12.17 17.28
N GLY A 63 -4.75 -11.28 16.80
CA GLY A 63 -5.24 -10.13 17.57
C GLY A 63 -4.30 -8.92 17.60
N SER A 64 -3.22 -8.91 16.83
CA SER A 64 -2.23 -7.83 16.83
C SER A 64 -1.73 -7.49 15.42
N TRP A 65 -1.42 -6.23 15.17
CA TRP A 65 -0.74 -5.80 13.95
C TRP A 65 0.74 -6.12 14.03
N LYS A 66 1.27 -6.74 12.98
CA LYS A 66 2.69 -7.07 12.85
C LYS A 66 3.21 -6.61 11.50
N LEU A 67 4.49 -6.23 11.49
CA LEU A 67 5.21 -5.97 10.25
C LEU A 67 5.30 -7.27 9.46
N ASP A 68 4.66 -7.30 8.28
CA ASP A 68 4.70 -8.43 7.36
C ASP A 68 5.89 -8.29 6.42
N SER A 69 6.07 -7.10 5.84
CA SER A 69 7.15 -6.83 4.89
C SER A 69 7.59 -5.38 4.93
N VAL A 70 8.89 -5.15 4.76
CA VAL A 70 9.45 -3.86 4.32
C VAL A 70 9.73 -4.00 2.83
N LEU A 71 9.17 -3.12 2.02
CA LEU A 71 9.38 -3.14 0.57
C LEU A 71 10.80 -2.61 0.26
N PRO A 72 11.42 -3.01 -0.87
CA PRO A 72 12.76 -2.55 -1.26
C PRO A 72 12.90 -1.03 -1.13
N SER A 73 13.79 -0.58 -0.24
CA SER A 73 13.85 0.83 0.20
C SER A 73 14.64 1.74 -0.76
N ASP A 74 15.28 1.17 -1.77
CA ASP A 74 16.11 1.88 -2.75
C ASP A 74 15.30 2.46 -3.93
N MET A 75 13.98 2.24 -3.95
CA MET A 75 13.11 2.73 -5.02
C MET A 75 12.63 4.17 -4.83
N HIS A 76 12.45 4.60 -3.58
CA HIS A 76 12.09 5.98 -3.22
C HIS A 76 13.23 6.64 -2.46
N THR A 77 13.52 7.87 -2.83
CA THR A 77 14.62 8.66 -2.26
C THR A 77 14.13 9.90 -1.52
N ASP A 78 12.81 10.09 -1.46
CA ASP A 78 12.14 11.11 -0.68
C ASP A 78 10.81 10.54 -0.12
N CYS A 79 10.06 11.38 0.58
CA CYS A 79 8.84 11.05 1.28
C CYS A 79 7.82 10.33 0.39
N VAL A 80 7.36 9.16 0.83
CA VAL A 80 6.23 8.49 0.18
C VAL A 80 4.96 9.25 0.54
N ARG A 81 4.35 9.91 -0.45
CA ARG A 81 3.18 10.77 -0.29
C ARG A 81 1.87 10.01 -0.26
N ASP A 82 1.75 8.97 -1.06
CA ASP A 82 0.54 8.17 -1.12
C ASP A 82 0.83 6.71 -1.44
N VAL A 83 -0.04 5.81 -0.98
CA VAL A 83 0.02 4.37 -1.25
C VAL A 83 -1.38 3.86 -1.58
N SER A 84 -1.47 2.92 -2.53
CA SER A 84 -2.75 2.33 -2.92
C SER A 84 -2.58 0.83 -3.18
N TRP A 85 -3.29 0.01 -2.42
CA TRP A 85 -3.36 -1.43 -2.66
C TRP A 85 -4.42 -1.73 -3.72
N ALA A 86 -4.05 -2.43 -4.79
CA ALA A 86 -4.96 -2.75 -5.88
C ALA A 86 -6.02 -3.78 -5.43
N PRO A 87 -7.30 -3.63 -5.85
CA PRO A 87 -8.29 -4.70 -5.75
C PRO A 87 -7.84 -5.96 -6.49
N VAL A 88 -8.10 -7.14 -5.92
CA VAL A 88 -7.61 -8.45 -6.42
C VAL A 88 -8.63 -9.12 -7.38
N LEU A 89 -9.49 -8.35 -8.06
CA LEU A 89 -10.48 -8.90 -8.98
C LEU A 89 -9.80 -9.37 -10.29
N GLY A 90 -9.43 -10.66 -10.35
CA GLY A 90 -8.82 -11.28 -11.52
C GLY A 90 -7.31 -11.09 -11.66
N LEU A 91 -6.64 -10.47 -10.68
CA LEU A 91 -5.19 -10.34 -10.65
C LEU A 91 -4.52 -11.61 -10.10
N ALA A 92 -3.45 -12.05 -10.75
CA ALA A 92 -2.65 -13.20 -10.31
C ALA A 92 -1.65 -12.88 -9.19
N LYS A 93 -1.52 -11.61 -8.78
CA LYS A 93 -0.52 -11.12 -7.84
C LYS A 93 -1.10 -10.02 -6.96
N PHE A 94 -0.61 -9.90 -5.73
CA PHE A 94 -0.82 -8.70 -4.92
C PHE A 94 -0.08 -7.55 -5.59
N THR A 95 -0.75 -6.40 -5.70
CA THR A 95 -0.19 -5.21 -6.36
C THR A 95 -0.44 -3.99 -5.49
N ILE A 96 0.60 -3.19 -5.28
CA ILE A 96 0.55 -1.91 -4.57
C ILE A 96 1.16 -0.85 -5.48
N ALA A 97 0.63 0.36 -5.45
CA ALA A 97 1.26 1.55 -5.99
C ALA A 97 1.72 2.46 -4.85
N SER A 98 2.86 3.12 -5.01
CA SER A 98 3.28 4.24 -4.16
C SER A 98 3.67 5.44 -5.02
N ALA A 99 3.39 6.63 -4.52
CA ALA A 99 3.81 7.91 -5.09
C ALA A 99 4.67 8.66 -4.08
N SER A 100 5.70 9.35 -4.56
CA SER A 100 6.68 10.02 -3.71
C SER A 100 6.97 11.45 -4.18
N GLU A 101 7.45 12.27 -3.24
CA GLU A 101 7.98 13.60 -3.51
C GLU A 101 9.13 13.57 -4.51
N ASP A 102 9.87 12.45 -4.59
CA ASP A 102 10.94 12.24 -5.57
C ASP A 102 10.46 12.14 -7.03
N GLY A 103 9.14 12.25 -7.26
CA GLY A 103 8.49 12.23 -8.56
C GLY A 103 8.23 10.84 -9.12
N LYS A 104 8.68 9.77 -8.45
CA LYS A 104 8.48 8.41 -8.92
C LYS A 104 7.14 7.86 -8.46
N VAL A 105 6.53 7.08 -9.34
CA VAL A 105 5.50 6.12 -8.99
C VAL A 105 6.05 4.71 -9.16
N VAL A 106 5.98 3.92 -8.09
CA VAL A 106 6.52 2.56 -8.04
C VAL A 106 5.37 1.57 -7.90
N ILE A 107 5.42 0.50 -8.69
CA ILE A 107 4.51 -0.63 -8.61
C ILE A 107 5.23 -1.77 -7.92
N TRP A 108 4.61 -2.26 -6.86
CA TRP A 108 5.10 -3.37 -6.06
C TRP A 108 4.23 -4.58 -6.33
N THR A 109 4.84 -5.72 -6.63
CA THR A 109 4.10 -6.96 -6.83
C THR A 109 4.63 -8.11 -5.98
N LYS A 110 3.73 -8.99 -5.57
CA LYS A 110 4.05 -10.22 -4.83
C LYS A 110 3.14 -11.34 -5.36
N GLY A 111 3.73 -12.45 -5.77
CA GLY A 111 3.01 -13.55 -6.44
C GLY A 111 2.03 -14.26 -5.51
N LYS A 112 2.52 -14.73 -4.37
CA LYS A 112 1.75 -15.39 -3.31
C LYS A 112 2.32 -15.05 -1.95
N GLU A 113 1.64 -15.49 -0.89
CA GLU A 113 2.19 -15.38 0.46
C GLU A 113 3.53 -16.12 0.60
N GLY A 114 4.46 -15.51 1.35
CA GLY A 114 5.85 -15.97 1.48
C GLY A 114 6.82 -15.47 0.39
N ASP A 115 6.33 -15.00 -0.76
CA ASP A 115 7.20 -14.41 -1.79
C ASP A 115 7.71 -13.02 -1.35
N LYS A 116 8.83 -12.59 -1.95
CA LYS A 116 9.35 -11.23 -1.78
C LYS A 116 8.55 -10.25 -2.63
N TRP A 117 8.42 -9.02 -2.14
CA TRP A 117 7.92 -7.91 -2.94
C TRP A 117 8.98 -7.47 -3.95
N GLU A 118 8.56 -7.30 -5.20
CA GLU A 118 9.37 -6.76 -6.27
C GLU A 118 8.86 -5.36 -6.63
N GLY A 119 9.75 -4.36 -6.66
CA GLY A 119 9.44 -2.99 -7.03
C GLY A 119 9.86 -2.69 -8.47
N LYS A 120 9.04 -1.93 -9.18
CA LYS A 120 9.37 -1.38 -10.50
C LYS A 120 8.91 0.07 -10.59
N VAL A 121 9.83 0.98 -10.92
CA VAL A 121 9.47 2.36 -11.28
C VAL A 121 8.60 2.30 -12.54
N MET A 122 7.35 2.75 -12.42
CA MET A 122 6.40 2.81 -13.52
C MET A 122 6.57 4.09 -14.32
N HIS A 123 6.75 5.21 -13.62
CA HIS A 123 6.97 6.51 -14.23
C HIS A 123 7.73 7.41 -13.25
N ASP A 124 8.49 8.33 -13.82
CA ASP A 124 9.12 9.44 -13.11
C ASP A 124 8.54 10.72 -13.71
N PHE A 125 7.82 11.48 -12.90
CA PHE A 125 7.17 12.71 -13.33
C PHE A 125 8.12 13.92 -13.34
N GLU A 126 9.36 13.76 -12.85
CA GLU A 126 10.33 14.85 -12.65
C GLU A 126 9.77 16.02 -11.81
N ALA A 127 8.69 15.75 -11.08
CA ALA A 127 7.97 16.66 -10.20
C ALA A 127 7.22 15.81 -9.15
N PRO A 128 6.92 16.34 -7.96
CA PRO A 128 6.33 15.55 -6.88
C PRO A 128 5.06 14.80 -7.29
N ALA A 129 5.03 13.49 -7.04
CA ALA A 129 3.86 12.65 -7.23
C ALA A 129 3.06 12.62 -5.92
N TRP A 130 1.84 13.16 -5.95
CA TRP A 130 1.06 13.44 -4.74
C TRP A 130 0.11 12.33 -4.37
N ARG A 131 -0.62 11.76 -5.34
CA ARG A 131 -1.71 10.81 -5.09
C ARG A 131 -1.71 9.67 -6.09
N VAL A 132 -2.06 8.48 -5.61
CA VAL A 132 -2.28 7.28 -6.42
C VAL A 132 -3.60 6.61 -6.07
N SER A 133 -4.35 6.15 -7.06
CA SER A 133 -5.59 5.41 -6.82
C SER A 133 -5.86 4.38 -7.90
N TRP A 134 -6.01 3.13 -7.48
CA TRP A 134 -6.44 2.05 -8.36
C TRP A 134 -7.94 2.16 -8.66
N SER A 135 -8.29 1.95 -9.92
CA SER A 135 -9.66 1.61 -10.32
C SER A 135 -10.17 0.35 -9.60
N LEU A 136 -11.49 0.20 -9.54
CA LEU A 136 -12.14 -0.94 -8.90
C LEU A 136 -11.72 -2.30 -9.49
N THR A 137 -11.40 -2.33 -10.79
CA THR A 137 -10.91 -3.50 -11.52
C THR A 137 -9.43 -3.77 -11.31
N GLY A 138 -8.68 -2.87 -10.66
CA GLY A 138 -7.26 -3.05 -10.33
C GLY A 138 -6.31 -2.99 -11.53
N ASN A 139 -6.79 -2.67 -12.74
CA ASN A 139 -5.99 -2.63 -13.97
C ASN A 139 -5.66 -1.22 -14.46
N ILE A 140 -6.37 -0.20 -13.96
CA ILE A 140 -6.11 1.22 -14.26
C ILE A 140 -5.69 1.91 -12.97
N LEU A 141 -4.62 2.70 -13.05
CA LEU A 141 -4.09 3.54 -11.97
C LEU A 141 -4.19 5.01 -12.38
N SER A 142 -4.81 5.83 -11.54
CA SER A 142 -4.73 7.29 -11.68
C SER A 142 -3.60 7.84 -10.80
N VAL A 143 -2.86 8.81 -11.33
CA VAL A 143 -1.80 9.52 -10.61
C VAL A 143 -2.07 11.03 -10.69
N ALA A 144 -1.92 11.73 -9.57
CA ALA A 144 -1.83 13.19 -9.54
C ALA A 144 -0.38 13.58 -9.21
N ALA A 145 0.25 14.35 -10.09
CA ALA A 145 1.61 14.85 -9.94
C ALA A 145 1.66 16.35 -10.19
N GLY A 146 2.68 17.02 -9.67
CA GLY A 146 2.97 18.42 -9.99
C GLY A 146 3.30 18.60 -11.46
N SER A 147 3.12 19.82 -11.98
CA SER A 147 3.79 20.22 -13.20
C SER A 147 5.23 20.57 -12.86
N GLY A 148 6.20 19.98 -13.57
CA GLY A 148 7.54 20.56 -13.61
C GLY A 148 7.40 21.94 -14.26
N ASP A 149 7.59 23.01 -13.50
CA ASP A 149 7.68 24.35 -14.07
C ASP A 149 8.98 24.43 -14.87
N SER A 150 8.91 24.07 -16.16
CA SER A 150 9.94 24.44 -17.12
C SER A 150 9.80 25.94 -17.42
N LEU A 151 10.44 26.77 -16.60
CA LEU A 151 10.79 28.15 -16.94
C LEU A 151 12.02 28.17 -17.86
#